data_AF-A0A387BFA8-F1
#
_entry.id   AF-A0A387BFA8-F1
#
_cell.length_a   1.000
_cell.length_b   1.000
_cell.length_c   1.000
_cell.angle_alpha   90.00
_cell.angle_beta   90.00
_cell.angle_gamma   90.00
#
_symmetry.space_group_name_H-M   'P 1'
#
loop_
_entity.id
_entity.type
_entity.pdbx_description
1 polymer ?
#
loop_
_entity_poly.entity_id
_entity_poly.type
_entity_poly.pdbx_seq_one_letter_code
_entity_poly.pdbx_strand_id
1 'polypeptide(L)'
;MDFIRAIILGIIEGITEWLPISSTGHLIIAEEFIRLNQSAAFKEMFDVVIQLGAILSVVVLYFHKLNPFNKLNPKDKQKTPREIQLTWRLWLKVLIAALPAAIIGLPLNNWLDAHFYHFVPVAFMLIIYGVAFIVIERQWVPNHEFSVFNIDRLPYRFALYIGLFQVLSLLPGTSRSGATIVGALLIGVSREVAAEFTFFLGIPVMFGASLVKIFHFFKNGNSLTLEQFSVLLLACLVAFGVSMLAIKFLMNYVKKHDFTFFGKYRIVLGAVLLVYAAVKAIAG
;
A
#
# COMPACT_ATOMS: atom_id res chain seq x y z
N MET A 1 -17.15 -10.15 -19.36
CA MET A 1 -17.30 -10.26 -17.88
C MET A 1 -16.04 -9.82 -17.17
N ASP A 2 -14.84 -10.18 -17.64
CA ASP A 2 -13.58 -9.77 -16.99
C ASP A 2 -13.37 -8.26 -16.90
N PHE A 3 -13.88 -7.45 -17.84
CA PHE A 3 -13.90 -5.99 -17.69
C PHE A 3 -14.67 -5.50 -16.46
N ILE A 4 -15.84 -6.08 -16.15
CA ILE A 4 -16.63 -5.71 -14.97
C ILE A 4 -15.88 -6.14 -13.70
N ARG A 5 -15.30 -7.33 -13.71
CA ARG A 5 -14.48 -7.85 -12.61
C ARG A 5 -13.26 -6.94 -12.35
N ALA A 6 -12.59 -6.51 -13.42
CA ALA A 6 -11.48 -5.59 -13.39
C ALA A 6 -11.85 -4.22 -12.81
N ILE A 7 -13.04 -3.69 -13.14
CA ILE A 7 -13.56 -2.47 -12.53
C ILE A 7 -13.73 -2.67 -11.02
N ILE A 8 -14.34 -3.77 -10.59
CA ILE A 8 -14.58 -4.03 -9.16
C ILE A 8 -13.25 -4.19 -8.41
N LEU A 9 -12.31 -4.98 -8.94
CA LEU A 9 -10.98 -5.17 -8.35
C LEU A 9 -10.20 -3.84 -8.32
N GLY A 10 -10.30 -3.03 -9.37
CA GLY A 10 -9.72 -1.68 -9.41
C GLY A 10 -10.32 -0.75 -8.35
N ILE A 11 -11.63 -0.80 -8.09
CA ILE A 11 -12.27 -0.03 -7.01
C ILE A 11 -11.76 -0.48 -5.65
N ILE A 12 -11.72 -1.80 -5.42
CA ILE A 12 -11.26 -2.37 -4.15
C ILE A 12 -9.81 -1.96 -3.90
N GLU A 13 -8.94 -2.17 -4.87
CA GLU A 13 -7.54 -1.76 -4.83
C GLU A 13 -7.40 -0.26 -4.54
N GLY A 14 -8.05 0.59 -5.33
CA GLY A 14 -7.93 2.04 -5.19
C GLY A 14 -8.42 2.59 -3.84
N ILE A 15 -9.37 1.92 -3.18
CA ILE A 15 -9.80 2.24 -1.82
C ILE A 15 -8.74 1.75 -0.82
N THR A 16 -8.45 0.45 -0.87
CA THR A 16 -7.80 -0.30 0.21
C THR A 16 -6.28 -0.17 0.25
N GLU A 17 -5.66 0.32 -0.83
CA GLU A 17 -4.21 0.51 -0.91
C GLU A 17 -3.71 1.58 0.07
N TRP A 18 -4.48 2.66 0.23
CA TRP A 18 -4.11 3.80 1.07
C TRP A 18 -4.59 3.66 2.50
N LEU A 19 -5.82 3.18 2.66
CA LEU A 19 -6.40 2.90 3.96
C LEU A 19 -5.57 1.79 4.61
N PRO A 20 -5.21 1.89 5.89
CA PRO A 20 -4.35 0.89 6.53
C PRO A 20 -5.11 -0.40 6.86
N ILE A 21 -5.86 -0.95 5.91
CA ILE A 21 -6.79 -2.08 6.05
C ILE A 21 -6.42 -3.31 5.20
N SER A 22 -5.28 -3.25 4.48
CA SER A 22 -4.71 -4.29 3.61
C SER A 22 -5.48 -4.52 2.30
N SER A 23 -4.96 -3.98 1.20
CA SER A 23 -5.42 -4.27 -0.16
C SER A 23 -5.36 -5.76 -0.51
N THR A 24 -4.25 -6.42 -0.21
CA THR A 24 -4.10 -7.88 -0.38
C THR A 24 -5.22 -8.69 0.25
N GLY A 25 -5.60 -8.38 1.50
CA GLY A 25 -6.70 -9.09 2.16
C GLY A 25 -8.03 -8.90 1.45
N HIS A 26 -8.32 -7.70 0.97
CA HIS A 26 -9.57 -7.42 0.25
C HIS A 26 -9.59 -8.03 -1.15
N LEU A 27 -8.46 -8.02 -1.86
CA LEU A 27 -8.34 -8.66 -3.16
C LEU A 27 -8.55 -10.17 -3.05
N ILE A 28 -7.91 -10.85 -2.10
CA ILE A 28 -8.11 -12.30 -1.87
C ILE A 28 -9.58 -12.64 -1.61
N ILE A 29 -10.28 -11.81 -0.82
CA ILE A 29 -11.73 -11.99 -0.58
C ILE A 29 -12.52 -11.78 -1.86
N ALA A 30 -12.23 -10.69 -2.58
CA ALA A 30 -12.95 -10.32 -3.78
C ALA A 30 -12.77 -11.39 -4.85
N GLU A 31 -11.56 -11.92 -5.01
CA GLU A 31 -11.24 -13.00 -5.92
C GLU A 31 -11.96 -14.30 -5.57
N GLU A 32 -12.39 -14.54 -4.33
CA GLU A 32 -13.20 -15.72 -4.04
C GLU A 32 -14.55 -15.70 -4.78
N PHE A 33 -15.12 -14.51 -4.97
CA PHE A 33 -16.44 -14.31 -5.59
C PHE A 33 -16.37 -13.75 -7.02
N ILE A 34 -15.30 -13.04 -7.36
CA ILE A 34 -15.15 -12.22 -8.56
C ILE A 34 -13.85 -12.63 -9.30
N ARG A 35 -13.69 -13.95 -9.52
CA ARG A 35 -12.52 -14.52 -10.21
C ARG A 35 -12.43 -14.05 -11.65
N LEU A 36 -11.31 -13.45 -12.04
CA LEU A 36 -10.99 -13.26 -13.46
C LEU A 36 -10.96 -14.63 -14.16
N ASN A 37 -11.45 -14.72 -15.40
CA ASN A 37 -11.37 -15.95 -16.18
C ASN A 37 -10.06 -16.02 -16.98
N GLN A 38 -8.95 -15.90 -16.26
CA GLN A 38 -7.59 -15.80 -16.83
C GLN A 38 -6.65 -16.82 -16.16
N SER A 39 -5.47 -17.01 -16.75
CA SER A 39 -4.45 -17.92 -16.19
C SER A 39 -4.02 -17.48 -14.79
N ALA A 40 -3.59 -18.44 -13.97
CA ALA A 40 -3.07 -18.15 -12.62
C ALA A 40 -1.89 -17.18 -12.66
N ALA A 41 -0.98 -17.35 -13.64
CA ALA A 41 0.14 -16.44 -13.84
C ALA A 41 -0.30 -15.01 -14.14
N PHE A 42 -1.37 -14.82 -14.93
CA PHE A 42 -1.89 -13.48 -15.21
C PHE A 42 -2.52 -12.85 -13.96
N LYS A 43 -3.27 -13.63 -13.17
CA LYS A 43 -3.89 -13.13 -11.92
C LYS A 43 -2.84 -12.69 -10.91
N GLU A 44 -1.81 -13.49 -10.69
CA GLU A 44 -0.71 -13.17 -9.78
C GLU A 44 0.00 -11.86 -10.18
N MET A 45 0.23 -11.66 -11.48
CA MET A 45 0.77 -10.41 -12.00
C MET A 45 -0.25 -9.27 -11.88
N PHE A 46 -1.52 -9.52 -12.21
CA PHE A 46 -2.60 -8.53 -12.18
C PHE A 46 -2.74 -7.92 -10.79
N ASP A 47 -2.83 -8.73 -9.73
CA ASP A 47 -3.04 -8.28 -8.34
C ASP A 47 -1.97 -7.30 -7.85
N VAL A 48 -0.75 -7.43 -8.35
CA VAL A 48 0.36 -6.52 -8.00
C VAL A 48 0.40 -5.33 -8.95
N VAL A 49 0.20 -5.53 -10.26
CA VAL A 49 0.34 -4.45 -11.25
C VAL A 49 -0.81 -3.45 -11.20
N ILE A 50 -2.01 -3.85 -10.76
CA ILE A 50 -3.12 -2.89 -10.53
C ILE A 50 -2.77 -1.80 -9.52
N GLN A 51 -1.88 -2.10 -8.55
CA GLN A 51 -1.38 -1.14 -7.56
C GLN A 51 -0.65 0.02 -8.24
N LEU A 52 -0.05 -0.17 -9.44
CA LEU A 52 0.57 0.93 -10.17
C LEU A 52 -0.43 2.02 -10.55
N GLY A 53 -1.67 1.63 -10.87
CA GLY A 53 -2.76 2.58 -11.10
C GLY A 53 -3.02 3.44 -9.85
N ALA A 54 -3.09 2.78 -8.69
CA ALA A 54 -3.19 3.48 -7.42
C ALA A 54 -1.98 4.42 -7.23
N ILE A 55 -0.74 3.92 -7.30
CA ILE A 55 0.50 4.71 -7.09
C ILE A 55 0.58 5.96 -7.96
N LEU A 56 0.16 5.87 -9.22
CA LEU A 56 0.15 7.02 -10.11
C LEU A 56 -0.71 8.17 -9.57
N SER A 57 -1.72 7.87 -8.75
CA SER A 57 -2.56 8.87 -8.08
C SER A 57 -1.79 9.70 -7.07
N VAL A 58 -0.90 9.08 -6.29
CA VAL A 58 0.00 9.80 -5.39
C VAL A 58 0.94 10.69 -6.19
N VAL A 59 1.53 10.15 -7.25
CA VAL A 59 2.44 10.91 -8.12
C VAL A 59 1.75 12.15 -8.69
N VAL A 60 0.50 12.03 -9.14
CA VAL A 60 -0.26 13.16 -9.70
C VAL A 60 -0.73 14.14 -8.61
N LEU A 61 -1.29 13.66 -7.49
CA LEU A 61 -1.75 14.55 -6.40
C LEU A 61 -0.63 15.34 -5.76
N TYR A 62 0.53 14.70 -5.60
CA TYR A 62 1.70 15.30 -4.97
C TYR A 62 2.76 15.69 -5.99
N PHE A 63 2.39 15.85 -7.26
CA PHE A 63 3.32 16.07 -8.35
C PHE A 63 4.25 17.25 -8.11
N HIS A 64 3.69 18.39 -7.69
CA HIS A 64 4.49 19.56 -7.34
C HIS A 64 5.45 19.28 -6.18
N LYS A 65 5.07 18.48 -5.18
CA LYS A 65 5.96 18.16 -4.04
C LYS A 65 7.06 17.17 -4.44
N LEU A 66 6.74 16.18 -5.28
CA LEU A 66 7.64 15.09 -5.65
C LEU A 66 8.53 15.40 -6.86
N ASN A 67 8.17 16.35 -7.72
CA ASN A 67 8.95 16.70 -8.90
C ASN A 67 10.09 17.67 -8.55
N PRO A 68 11.38 17.28 -8.65
CA PRO A 68 12.50 18.18 -8.36
C PRO A 68 12.76 19.19 -9.48
N PHE A 69 12.16 19.03 -10.66
CA PHE A 69 12.40 19.87 -11.81
C PHE A 69 11.47 21.09 -11.85
N ASN A 70 11.97 22.17 -12.44
CA ASN A 70 11.20 23.39 -12.68
C ASN A 70 10.38 23.28 -13.97
N LYS A 71 9.17 23.86 -13.96
CA LYS A 71 8.21 24.01 -15.07
C LYS A 71 7.79 22.71 -15.76
N LEU A 72 6.53 22.31 -15.51
CA LEU A 72 5.78 21.45 -16.44
C LEU A 72 4.47 22.11 -16.89
N ASN A 73 3.91 23.00 -16.09
CA ASN A 73 2.81 23.87 -16.48
C ASN A 73 3.24 25.35 -16.41
N PRO A 74 2.99 26.18 -17.44
CA PRO A 74 3.30 27.61 -17.42
C PRO A 74 2.65 28.39 -16.27
N LYS A 75 1.59 27.85 -15.67
CA LYS A 75 0.86 28.45 -14.54
C LYS A 75 1.49 28.18 -13.17
N ASP A 76 2.45 27.26 -13.07
CA ASP A 76 3.06 26.91 -11.79
C ASP A 76 4.12 27.95 -11.39
N LYS A 77 4.13 28.32 -10.10
CA LYS A 77 5.22 29.14 -9.55
C LYS A 77 6.52 28.36 -9.66
N GLN A 78 7.59 29.05 -10.06
CA GLN A 78 8.92 28.46 -10.16
C GLN A 78 9.40 28.02 -8.77
N LYS A 79 9.89 26.78 -8.64
CA LYS A 79 10.46 26.32 -7.38
C LYS A 79 11.75 27.06 -7.08
N THR A 80 11.87 27.47 -5.83
CA THR A 80 13.10 27.98 -5.25
C THR A 80 14.15 26.87 -5.15
N PRO A 81 15.46 27.20 -5.14
CA PRO A 81 16.52 26.21 -4.93
C PRO A 81 16.35 25.38 -3.64
N ARG A 82 15.77 26.00 -2.60
CA ARG A 82 15.46 25.33 -1.34
C ARG A 82 14.38 24.26 -1.50
N GLU A 83 13.31 24.52 -2.23
CA GLU A 83 12.25 23.53 -2.49
C GLU A 83 12.76 22.35 -3.31
N ILE A 84 13.62 22.60 -4.30
CA ILE A 84 14.29 21.55 -5.07
C ILE A 84 15.15 20.68 -4.14
N GLN A 85 15.94 21.30 -3.27
CA GLN A 85 16.75 20.58 -2.27
C GLN A 85 15.88 19.74 -1.32
N LEU A 86 14.76 20.28 -0.84
CA LEU A 86 13.82 19.55 0.02
C LEU A 86 13.20 18.35 -0.72
N THR A 87 12.87 18.51 -2.00
CA THR A 87 12.34 17.43 -2.85
C THR A 87 13.35 16.28 -2.97
N TRP A 88 14.63 16.58 -3.23
CA TRP A 88 15.68 15.55 -3.29
C TRP A 88 15.92 14.88 -1.94
N ARG A 89 15.92 15.65 -0.84
CA ARG A 89 16.03 15.08 0.51
C ARG A 89 14.88 14.15 0.83
N LEU A 90 13.65 14.48 0.40
CA LEU A 90 12.49 13.62 0.54
C LEU A 90 12.68 12.30 -0.21
N TRP A 91 13.12 12.34 -1.47
CA TRP A 91 13.43 11.14 -2.25
C TRP A 91 14.51 10.28 -1.60
N LEU A 92 15.59 10.89 -1.08
CA LEU A 92 16.61 10.14 -0.35
C LEU A 92 16.04 9.43 0.89
N LYS A 93 15.18 10.08 1.67
CA LYS A 93 14.49 9.45 2.82
C LYS A 93 13.60 8.29 2.36
N VAL A 94 12.83 8.49 1.30
CA VAL A 94 11.95 7.46 0.71
C VAL A 94 12.75 6.25 0.25
N LEU A 95 13.89 6.45 -0.43
CA LEU A 95 14.77 5.37 -0.85
C LEU A 95 15.37 4.64 0.35
N ILE A 96 15.87 5.37 1.35
CA ILE A 96 16.39 4.78 2.60
C ILE A 96 15.33 3.91 3.29
N ALA A 97 14.08 4.36 3.33
CA ALA A 97 12.97 3.61 3.91
C ALA A 97 12.56 2.39 3.04
N ALA A 98 12.76 2.44 1.72
CA ALA A 98 12.46 1.32 0.84
C ALA A 98 13.51 0.19 0.91
N LEU A 99 14.76 0.54 1.21
CA LEU A 99 15.90 -0.40 1.18
C LEU A 99 15.70 -1.67 2.03
N PRO A 100 15.28 -1.61 3.31
CA PRO A 100 15.14 -2.81 4.12
C PRO A 100 14.16 -3.83 3.53
N ALA A 101 13.00 -3.36 3.05
CA ALA A 101 12.00 -4.20 2.43
C ALA A 101 12.48 -4.79 1.09
N ALA A 102 13.26 -4.05 0.30
CA ALA A 102 13.85 -4.58 -0.93
C ALA A 102 14.92 -5.65 -0.64
N ILE A 103 15.81 -5.40 0.32
CA ILE A 103 16.91 -6.32 0.69
C ILE A 103 16.35 -7.65 1.22
N ILE A 104 15.31 -7.61 2.04
CA ILE A 104 14.73 -8.80 2.68
C ILE A 104 13.64 -9.43 1.80
N GLY A 105 12.83 -8.61 1.14
CA GLY A 105 11.67 -9.05 0.35
C GLY A 105 12.06 -9.73 -0.97
N LEU A 106 13.05 -9.21 -1.70
CA LEU A 106 13.43 -9.79 -3.00
C LEU A 106 13.89 -11.25 -2.89
N PRO A 107 14.77 -11.64 -1.94
CA PRO A 107 15.17 -13.04 -1.77
C PRO A 107 14.04 -13.94 -1.25
N LEU A 108 13.11 -13.40 -0.44
CA LEU A 108 12.06 -14.17 0.22
C LEU A 108 10.75 -14.22 -0.57
N ASN A 109 10.59 -13.45 -1.65
CA ASN A 109 9.31 -13.27 -2.35
C ASN A 109 8.60 -14.59 -2.66
N ASN A 110 9.29 -15.52 -3.35
CA ASN A 110 8.68 -16.79 -3.75
C ASN A 110 8.31 -17.67 -2.54
N TRP A 111 9.10 -17.61 -1.47
CA TRP A 111 8.83 -18.38 -0.25
C TRP A 111 7.62 -17.80 0.51
N LEU A 112 7.53 -16.48 0.62
CA LEU A 112 6.39 -15.79 1.23
C LEU A 112 5.08 -16.05 0.48
N ASP A 113 5.12 -15.95 -0.86
CA ASP A 113 3.97 -16.21 -1.72
C ASP A 113 3.46 -17.65 -1.52
N ALA A 114 4.36 -18.64 -1.46
CA ALA A 114 4.00 -20.05 -1.28
C ALA A 114 3.39 -20.37 0.10
N HIS A 115 3.89 -19.74 1.18
CA HIS A 115 3.55 -20.13 2.56
C HIS A 115 2.51 -19.23 3.23
N PHE A 116 2.45 -17.94 2.86
CA PHE A 116 1.63 -16.96 3.58
C PHE A 116 0.53 -16.31 2.74
N TYR A 117 0.52 -16.48 1.42
CA TYR A 117 -0.53 -15.96 0.56
C TYR A 117 -1.80 -16.83 0.58
N HIS A 118 -2.31 -17.11 1.78
CA HIS A 118 -3.50 -17.92 2.04
C HIS A 118 -4.45 -17.19 3.00
N PHE A 119 -5.73 -17.57 2.99
CA PHE A 119 -6.78 -16.92 3.79
C PHE A 119 -6.44 -16.80 5.29
N VAL A 120 -5.92 -17.88 5.88
CA VAL A 120 -5.71 -17.96 7.34
C VAL A 120 -4.58 -17.04 7.81
N PRO A 121 -3.35 -17.08 7.24
CA PRO A 121 -2.30 -16.12 7.59
C PRO A 121 -2.72 -14.66 7.42
N VAL A 122 -3.39 -14.33 6.31
CA VAL A 122 -3.89 -12.98 6.03
C VAL A 122 -4.87 -12.51 7.11
N ALA A 123 -5.81 -13.36 7.50
CA ALA A 123 -6.80 -13.06 8.52
C ALA A 123 -6.16 -12.81 9.90
N PHE A 124 -5.16 -13.61 10.28
CA PHE A 124 -4.40 -13.36 11.50
C PHE A 124 -3.65 -12.02 11.45
N MET A 125 -2.98 -11.70 10.35
CA MET A 125 -2.27 -10.42 10.20
C MET A 125 -3.21 -9.21 10.20
N LEU A 126 -4.43 -9.36 9.65
CA LEU A 126 -5.48 -8.35 9.78
C LEU A 126 -5.78 -8.06 11.25
N ILE A 127 -6.04 -9.10 12.05
CA ILE A 127 -6.35 -8.98 13.49
C ILE A 127 -5.17 -8.42 14.27
N ILE A 128 -3.96 -8.97 14.10
CA ILE A 128 -2.76 -8.55 14.84
C ILE A 128 -2.50 -7.05 14.64
N TYR A 129 -2.49 -6.59 13.40
CA TYR A 129 -2.28 -5.16 13.12
C TYR A 129 -3.50 -4.30 13.47
N GLY A 130 -4.70 -4.89 13.43
CA GLY A 130 -5.90 -4.22 13.94
C GLY A 130 -5.81 -3.91 15.43
N VAL A 131 -5.34 -4.89 16.21
CA VAL A 131 -5.03 -4.72 17.65
C VAL A 131 -3.88 -3.73 17.83
N ALA A 132 -2.81 -3.83 17.04
CA ALA A 132 -1.68 -2.90 17.11
C ALA A 132 -2.11 -1.44 16.94
N PHE A 133 -2.97 -1.15 15.95
CA PHE A 133 -3.52 0.20 15.77
C PHE A 133 -4.28 0.70 17.00
N ILE A 134 -5.13 -0.13 17.60
CA ILE A 134 -5.90 0.25 18.77
C ILE A 134 -4.98 0.48 19.97
N VAL A 135 -4.04 -0.43 20.24
CA VAL A 135 -3.10 -0.32 21.35
C VAL A 135 -2.22 0.91 21.20
N ILE A 136 -1.66 1.14 20.01
CA ILE A 136 -0.81 2.30 19.76
C ILE A 136 -1.60 3.58 19.96
N GLU A 137 -2.78 3.69 19.36
CA GLU A 137 -3.56 4.93 19.44
C GLU A 137 -4.14 5.21 20.82
N ARG A 138 -4.50 4.17 21.58
CA ARG A 138 -5.17 4.32 22.88
C ARG A 138 -4.24 4.28 24.08
N GLN A 139 -3.07 3.67 23.95
CA GLN A 139 -2.13 3.48 25.06
C GLN A 139 -0.76 4.12 24.79
N TRP A 140 -0.22 4.00 23.58
CA TRP A 140 1.11 4.55 23.28
C TRP A 140 1.05 6.06 23.04
N VAL A 141 0.27 6.50 22.05
CA VAL A 141 0.20 7.89 21.59
C VAL A 141 -0.21 8.87 22.70
N PRO A 142 -1.17 8.59 23.60
CA PRO A 142 -1.50 9.51 24.69
C PRO A 142 -0.35 9.74 25.68
N ASN A 143 0.58 8.79 25.77
CA ASN A 143 1.72 8.83 26.69
C ASN A 143 3.03 9.28 26.01
N HIS A 144 3.01 9.58 24.71
CA HIS A 144 4.19 9.95 23.94
C HIS A 144 3.89 11.13 23.03
N GLU A 145 4.64 12.23 23.19
CA GLU A 145 4.47 13.41 22.35
C GLU A 145 4.99 13.17 20.92
N PHE A 146 4.24 13.65 19.94
CA PHE A 146 4.74 13.72 18.56
C PHE A 146 5.83 14.80 18.46
N SER A 147 6.94 14.45 17.82
CA SER A 147 8.08 15.34 17.58
C SER A 147 8.18 15.82 16.13
N VAL A 148 7.50 15.15 15.19
CA VAL A 148 7.57 15.47 13.75
C VAL A 148 6.18 15.74 13.17
N PHE A 149 5.90 17.02 12.92
CA PHE A 149 4.66 17.53 12.30
C PHE A 149 4.86 17.99 10.85
N ASN A 150 6.09 17.98 10.34
CA ASN A 150 6.39 18.38 8.98
C ASN A 150 7.33 17.36 8.33
N ILE A 151 6.91 16.85 7.16
CA ILE A 151 7.63 15.83 6.39
C ILE A 151 9.04 16.26 5.95
N ASP A 152 9.24 17.56 5.69
CA ASP A 152 10.55 18.10 5.32
C ASP A 152 11.56 17.96 6.47
N ARG A 153 11.06 17.99 7.71
CA ARG A 153 11.85 17.83 8.95
C ARG A 153 11.98 16.39 9.42
N LEU A 154 11.40 15.41 8.71
CA LEU A 154 11.53 13.99 9.07
C LEU A 154 13.02 13.57 9.08
N PRO A 155 13.60 13.12 10.19
CA PRO A 155 15.01 12.72 10.23
C PRO A 155 15.27 11.46 9.39
N TYR A 156 16.46 11.33 8.79
CA TYR A 156 16.86 10.13 8.05
C TYR A 156 16.79 8.85 8.89
N ARG A 157 17.17 8.94 10.18
CA ARG A 157 17.02 7.83 11.13
C ARG A 157 15.59 7.34 11.27
N PHE A 158 14.61 8.26 11.24
CA PHE A 158 13.19 7.89 11.34
C PHE A 158 12.71 7.27 10.03
N ALA A 159 13.17 7.77 8.89
CA ALA A 159 12.91 7.13 7.60
C ALA A 159 13.42 5.68 7.57
N LEU A 160 14.64 5.43 8.07
CA LEU A 160 15.18 4.07 8.20
C LEU A 160 14.32 3.19 9.12
N TYR A 161 13.92 3.69 10.31
CA TYR A 161 13.05 2.95 11.22
C TYR A 161 11.69 2.62 10.59
N ILE A 162 11.06 3.57 9.90
CA ILE A 162 9.83 3.31 9.14
C ILE A 162 10.06 2.21 8.09
N GLY A 163 11.21 2.23 7.42
CA GLY A 163 11.61 1.18 6.48
C GLY A 163 11.80 -0.20 7.12
N LEU A 164 12.36 -0.27 8.33
CA LEU A 164 12.46 -1.51 9.09
C LEU A 164 11.07 -2.05 9.46
N PHE A 165 10.15 -1.18 9.87
CA PHE A 165 8.75 -1.57 10.10
C PHE A 165 8.07 -2.04 8.81
N GLN A 166 8.39 -1.47 7.65
CA GLN A 166 7.87 -1.93 6.36
C GLN A 166 8.24 -3.40 6.06
N VAL A 167 9.35 -3.91 6.58
CA VAL A 167 9.71 -5.34 6.41
C VAL A 167 8.59 -6.26 6.94
N LEU A 168 7.87 -5.83 7.98
CA LEU A 168 6.76 -6.60 8.53
C LEU A 168 5.57 -6.70 7.56
N SER A 169 5.48 -5.80 6.58
CA SER A 169 4.46 -5.87 5.54
C SER A 169 4.74 -6.89 4.44
N LEU A 170 5.89 -7.56 4.50
CA LEU A 170 6.17 -8.72 3.63
C LEU A 170 5.23 -9.90 3.94
N LEU A 171 4.64 -9.93 5.14
CA LEU A 171 3.59 -10.89 5.49
C LEU A 171 2.24 -10.40 4.93
N PRO A 172 1.59 -11.16 4.03
CA PRO A 172 0.27 -10.84 3.50
C PRO A 172 -0.75 -10.58 4.60
N GLY A 173 -1.61 -9.58 4.41
CA GLY A 173 -2.60 -9.15 5.40
C GLY A 173 -2.11 -8.08 6.38
N THR A 174 -0.80 -7.91 6.57
CA THR A 174 -0.25 -6.85 7.45
C THR A 174 -0.63 -5.44 6.98
N SER A 175 -0.74 -5.21 5.67
CA SER A 175 -0.79 -3.90 5.02
C SER A 175 0.52 -3.13 5.14
N ARG A 176 1.08 -2.77 3.98
CA ARG A 176 2.27 -1.90 3.90
C ARG A 176 2.03 -0.55 4.55
N SER A 177 0.92 0.10 4.20
CA SER A 177 0.54 1.37 4.83
C SER A 177 0.29 1.20 6.33
N GLY A 178 -0.30 0.08 6.74
CA GLY A 178 -0.47 -0.31 8.14
C GLY A 178 0.86 -0.32 8.91
N ALA A 179 1.83 -1.09 8.44
CA ALA A 179 3.11 -1.28 9.11
C ALA A 179 3.94 0.01 9.20
N THR A 180 4.00 0.79 8.12
CA THR A 180 4.78 2.03 8.09
C THR A 180 4.16 3.12 8.95
N ILE A 181 2.82 3.24 8.96
CA ILE A 181 2.12 4.18 9.85
C ILE A 181 2.34 3.80 11.31
N VAL A 182 2.15 2.52 11.67
CA VAL A 182 2.42 2.02 13.02
C VAL A 182 3.85 2.34 13.47
N GLY A 183 4.84 2.03 12.63
CA GLY A 183 6.24 2.33 12.93
C GLY A 183 6.50 3.83 13.09
N ALA A 184 5.89 4.67 12.25
CA ALA A 184 6.02 6.12 12.32
C ALA A 184 5.41 6.69 13.61
N LEU A 185 4.22 6.23 14.03
CA LEU A 185 3.57 6.67 15.27
C LEU A 185 4.40 6.28 16.50
N LEU A 186 4.96 5.06 16.52
CA LEU A 186 5.80 4.57 17.62
C LEU A 186 7.04 5.44 17.84
N ILE A 187 7.62 5.99 16.78
CA ILE A 187 8.81 6.87 16.86
C ILE A 187 8.47 8.36 16.93
N GLY A 188 7.21 8.71 17.19
CA GLY A 188 6.77 10.09 17.44
C GLY A 188 6.53 10.94 16.18
N VAL A 189 6.24 10.33 15.04
CA VAL A 189 5.79 11.05 13.84
C VAL A 189 4.28 11.26 13.89
N SER A 190 3.81 12.47 13.60
CA SER A 190 2.38 12.77 13.56
C SER A 190 1.63 11.95 12.51
N ARG A 191 0.33 11.71 12.74
CA ARG A 191 -0.54 10.92 11.84
C ARG A 191 -0.52 11.40 10.40
N GLU A 192 -0.55 12.72 10.19
CA GLU A 192 -0.53 13.33 8.87
C GLU A 192 0.79 13.06 8.13
N VAL A 193 1.93 13.26 8.80
CA VAL A 193 3.25 12.98 8.20
C VAL A 193 3.47 11.48 8.01
N ALA A 194 2.98 10.65 8.93
CA ALA A 194 3.05 9.20 8.83
C ALA A 194 2.29 8.68 7.60
N ALA A 195 1.06 9.15 7.38
CA ALA A 195 0.27 8.80 6.21
C ALA A 195 0.90 9.34 4.92
N GLU A 196 1.30 10.61 4.88
CA GLU A 196 1.90 11.23 3.69
C GLU A 196 3.23 10.55 3.30
N PHE A 197 4.12 10.31 4.27
CA PHE A 197 5.39 9.63 4.00
C PHE A 197 5.19 8.17 3.54
N THR A 198 4.18 7.49 4.09
CA THR A 198 3.77 6.15 3.65
C THR A 198 3.35 6.13 2.18
N PHE A 199 2.60 7.13 1.71
CA PHE A 199 2.23 7.23 0.29
C PHE A 199 3.44 7.36 -0.61
N PHE A 200 4.42 8.19 -0.22
CA PHE A 200 5.64 8.38 -1.01
C PHE A 200 6.54 7.16 -1.00
N LEU A 201 6.64 6.48 0.15
CA LEU A 201 7.33 5.20 0.27
C LEU A 201 6.68 4.12 -0.60
N GLY A 202 5.36 4.15 -0.76
CA GLY A 202 4.63 3.26 -1.65
C GLY A 202 5.15 3.30 -3.10
N ILE A 203 5.59 4.46 -3.58
CA ILE A 203 6.03 4.65 -4.98
C ILE A 203 7.15 3.67 -5.36
N PRO A 204 8.38 3.76 -4.83
CA PRO A 204 9.47 2.86 -5.24
C PRO A 204 9.16 1.39 -4.93
N VAL A 205 8.46 1.11 -3.83
CA VAL A 205 8.18 -0.26 -3.39
C VAL A 205 7.23 -0.96 -4.37
N MET A 206 6.17 -0.29 -4.82
CA MET A 206 5.18 -0.88 -5.74
C MET A 206 5.64 -0.90 -7.18
N PHE A 207 6.38 0.13 -7.62
CA PHE A 207 7.08 0.05 -8.90
C PHE A 207 8.04 -1.14 -8.92
N GLY A 208 8.84 -1.33 -7.86
CA GLY A 208 9.73 -2.48 -7.73
C GLY A 208 9.00 -3.82 -7.76
N ALA A 209 7.97 -3.99 -6.92
CA ALA A 209 7.19 -5.24 -6.85
C ALA A 209 6.51 -5.57 -8.19
N SER A 210 5.93 -4.57 -8.85
CA SER A 210 5.29 -4.74 -10.16
C SER A 210 6.29 -5.13 -11.24
N LEU A 211 7.48 -4.49 -11.26
CA LEU A 211 8.55 -4.85 -12.19
C LEU A 211 8.99 -6.31 -12.02
N VAL A 212 9.13 -6.77 -10.77
CA VAL A 212 9.48 -8.17 -10.47
C VAL A 212 8.41 -9.13 -10.99
N LYS A 213 7.13 -8.86 -10.73
CA LYS A 213 6.02 -9.72 -11.15
C LYS A 213 5.85 -9.75 -12.67
N ILE A 214 5.97 -8.60 -13.34
CA ILE A 214 5.98 -8.50 -14.80
C ILE A 214 7.16 -9.30 -15.39
N PHE A 215 8.36 -9.14 -14.82
CA PHE A 215 9.54 -9.87 -15.27
C PHE A 215 9.38 -11.38 -15.12
N HIS A 216 8.89 -11.87 -13.97
CA HIS A 216 8.61 -13.29 -13.76
C HIS A 216 7.55 -13.82 -14.74
N PHE A 217 6.49 -13.06 -15.01
CA PHE A 217 5.45 -13.44 -15.96
C PHE A 217 6.04 -13.73 -17.35
N PHE A 218 6.82 -12.80 -17.90
CA PHE A 218 7.45 -12.97 -19.22
C PHE A 218 8.58 -14.00 -19.22
N LYS A 219 9.40 -14.06 -18.16
CA LYS A 219 10.50 -15.02 -18.05
C LYS A 219 10.00 -16.47 -18.07
N ASN A 220 8.80 -16.72 -17.54
CA ASN A 220 8.17 -18.03 -17.55
C ASN A 220 7.50 -18.40 -18.90
N GLY A 221 7.76 -17.62 -19.97
CA GLY A 221 7.27 -17.90 -21.32
C GLY A 221 5.83 -17.43 -21.58
N ASN A 222 5.22 -16.70 -20.64
CA ASN A 222 3.89 -16.14 -20.86
C ASN A 222 3.98 -14.89 -21.76
N SER A 223 2.91 -14.63 -22.50
CA SER A 223 2.71 -13.41 -23.27
C SER A 223 1.40 -12.74 -22.84
N LEU A 224 1.33 -11.42 -22.97
CA LEU A 224 0.11 -10.66 -22.72
C LEU A 224 -0.74 -10.65 -23.99
N THR A 225 -1.95 -11.19 -23.91
CA THR A 225 -2.94 -11.00 -24.98
C THR A 225 -3.48 -9.56 -24.96
N LEU A 226 -4.05 -9.11 -26.08
CA LEU A 226 -4.68 -7.78 -26.16
C LEU A 226 -5.82 -7.61 -25.14
N GLU A 227 -6.57 -8.68 -24.90
CA GLU A 227 -7.63 -8.72 -23.88
C GLU A 227 -7.05 -8.54 -22.47
N GLN A 228 -6.03 -9.33 -22.11
CA GLN A 228 -5.36 -9.25 -20.82
C GLN A 228 -4.78 -7.86 -20.56
N PHE A 229 -4.14 -7.27 -21.56
CA PHE A 229 -3.61 -5.92 -21.48
C PHE A 229 -4.74 -4.89 -21.25
N SER A 230 -5.85 -5.01 -21.96
CA SER A 230 -6.99 -4.10 -21.84
C SER A 230 -7.71 -4.22 -20.50
N VAL A 231 -7.85 -5.45 -19.99
CA VAL A 231 -8.39 -5.75 -18.65
C VAL A 231 -7.52 -5.15 -17.55
N LEU A 232 -6.20 -5.35 -17.63
CA LEU A 232 -5.24 -4.78 -16.68
C LEU A 232 -5.23 -3.25 -16.74
N LEU A 233 -5.19 -2.67 -17.95
CA LEU A 233 -5.21 -1.21 -18.13
C LEU A 233 -6.47 -0.59 -17.55
N LEU A 234 -7.65 -1.20 -17.79
CA LEU A 234 -8.91 -0.72 -17.22
C LEU A 234 -8.87 -0.74 -15.69
N ALA A 235 -8.42 -1.85 -15.08
CA ALA A 235 -8.29 -1.94 -13.63
C ALA A 235 -7.35 -0.87 -13.07
N CYS A 236 -6.20 -0.64 -13.71
CA CYS A 236 -5.26 0.42 -13.32
C CYS A 236 -5.90 1.81 -13.40
N LEU A 237 -6.65 2.11 -14.47
CA LEU A 237 -7.33 3.42 -14.61
C LEU A 237 -8.42 3.62 -13.56
N VAL A 238 -9.16 2.57 -13.22
CA VAL A 238 -10.17 2.61 -12.16
C VAL A 238 -9.51 2.78 -10.80
N ALA A 239 -8.48 1.98 -10.49
CA ALA A 239 -7.70 2.09 -9.25
C ALA A 239 -7.09 3.49 -9.10
N PHE A 240 -6.61 4.08 -10.18
CA PHE A 240 -6.14 5.47 -10.22
C PHE A 240 -7.25 6.47 -9.83
N GLY A 241 -8.38 6.43 -10.53
CA GLY A 241 -9.49 7.36 -10.26
C GLY A 241 -10.03 7.25 -8.84
N VAL A 242 -10.14 6.04 -8.31
CA VAL A 242 -10.65 5.78 -6.95
C VAL A 242 -9.62 6.17 -5.89
N SER A 243 -8.33 5.89 -6.13
CA SER A 243 -7.22 6.27 -5.25
C SER A 243 -7.15 7.78 -5.03
N MET A 244 -7.41 8.57 -6.06
CA MET A 244 -7.49 10.03 -5.93
C MET A 244 -8.46 10.48 -4.85
N LEU A 245 -9.61 9.80 -4.74
CA LEU A 245 -10.63 10.08 -3.75
C LEU A 245 -10.23 9.52 -2.38
N ALA A 246 -9.71 8.29 -2.34
CA ALA A 246 -9.31 7.62 -1.11
C ALA A 246 -8.16 8.35 -0.39
N ILE A 247 -7.15 8.83 -1.13
CA ILE A 247 -6.03 9.62 -0.57
C ILE A 247 -6.57 10.92 0.06
N LYS A 248 -7.41 11.66 -0.66
CA LYS A 248 -8.01 12.91 -0.16
C LYS A 248 -8.87 12.65 1.08
N PHE A 249 -9.69 11.60 1.05
CA PHE A 249 -10.48 11.16 2.19
C PHE A 249 -9.59 10.88 3.40
N LEU A 250 -8.57 10.03 3.25
CA LEU A 250 -7.69 9.62 4.34
C LEU A 250 -6.94 10.81 4.92
N MET A 251 -6.37 11.69 4.08
CA MET A 251 -5.67 12.88 4.55
C MET A 251 -6.57 13.87 5.30
N ASN A 252 -7.85 13.97 4.92
CA ASN A 252 -8.81 14.79 5.64
C ASN A 252 -9.28 14.13 6.95
N TYR A 253 -9.36 12.80 6.97
CA TYR A 253 -9.72 12.02 8.14
C TYR A 253 -8.66 12.10 9.24
N VAL A 254 -7.39 11.85 8.92
CA VAL A 254 -6.29 11.77 9.91
C VAL A 254 -5.94 13.11 10.57
N LYS A 255 -6.41 14.22 10.01
CA LYS A 255 -6.34 15.57 10.62
C LYS A 255 -7.25 15.70 11.85
N LYS A 256 -8.32 14.91 11.91
CA LYS A 256 -9.38 15.04 12.93
C LYS A 256 -9.59 13.76 13.74
N HIS A 257 -9.07 12.64 13.25
CA HIS A 257 -9.30 11.32 13.81
C HIS A 257 -8.01 10.51 13.92
N ASP A 258 -8.04 9.50 14.78
CA ASP A 258 -6.98 8.53 14.97
C ASP A 258 -7.21 7.27 14.09
N PHE A 259 -6.25 6.34 14.06
CA PHE A 259 -6.37 5.11 13.27
C PHE A 259 -7.17 3.98 13.97
N THR A 260 -7.79 4.24 15.14
CA THR A 260 -8.55 3.21 15.90
C THR A 260 -9.68 2.60 15.07
N PHE A 261 -10.37 3.41 14.26
CA PHE A 261 -11.47 2.93 13.41
C PHE A 261 -10.99 1.85 12.43
N PHE A 262 -9.88 2.10 11.74
CA PHE A 262 -9.27 1.12 10.82
C PHE A 262 -8.79 -0.12 11.59
N GLY A 263 -8.26 0.05 12.80
CA GLY A 263 -7.91 -1.06 13.68
C GLY A 263 -9.09 -1.98 13.96
N LYS A 264 -10.25 -1.42 14.37
CA LYS A 264 -11.48 -2.19 14.60
C LYS A 264 -11.99 -2.87 13.33
N TYR A 265 -11.97 -2.16 12.20
CA TYR A 265 -12.38 -2.70 10.91
C TYR A 265 -11.57 -3.96 10.56
N ARG A 266 -10.23 -3.90 10.70
CA ARG A 266 -9.36 -5.04 10.40
C ARG A 266 -9.64 -6.24 11.29
N ILE A 267 -9.88 -6.02 12.59
CA ILE A 267 -10.22 -7.11 13.53
C ILE A 267 -11.51 -7.79 13.10
N VAL A 268 -12.55 -7.02 12.80
CA VAL A 268 -13.85 -7.56 12.34
C VAL A 268 -13.67 -8.33 11.04
N LEU A 269 -12.98 -7.75 10.06
CA LEU A 269 -12.74 -8.40 8.77
C LEU A 269 -11.96 -9.71 8.95
N GLY A 270 -10.84 -9.69 9.69
CA GLY A 270 -10.05 -10.88 9.95
C GLY A 270 -10.84 -11.97 10.68
N ALA A 271 -11.69 -11.61 11.65
CA ALA A 271 -12.57 -12.57 12.32
C ALA A 271 -13.57 -13.21 11.34
N VAL A 272 -14.18 -12.41 10.46
CA VAL A 272 -15.09 -12.92 9.40
C VAL A 272 -14.35 -13.88 8.46
N LEU A 273 -13.10 -13.59 8.09
CA LEU A 273 -12.30 -14.48 7.24
C LEU A 273 -11.95 -15.80 7.91
N LEU A 274 -11.64 -15.79 9.20
CA LEU A 274 -11.39 -17.03 9.95
C LEU A 274 -12.66 -17.89 10.03
N VAL A 275 -13.82 -17.27 10.29
CA VAL A 275 -15.11 -17.97 10.28
C VAL A 275 -15.41 -18.55 8.90
N TYR A 276 -15.24 -17.75 7.83
CA TYR A 276 -15.44 -18.21 6.46
C TYR A 276 -14.53 -19.39 6.11
N ALA A 277 -13.23 -19.29 6.43
CA ALA A 277 -12.26 -20.36 6.21
C ALA A 277 -12.62 -21.64 6.97
N ALA A 278 -13.07 -21.51 8.23
CA ALA A 278 -13.51 -22.64 9.04
C ALA A 278 -14.77 -23.31 8.46
N VAL A 279 -15.77 -22.52 8.06
CA VAL A 279 -17.00 -23.04 7.42
C VAL A 279 -16.67 -23.78 6.12
N LYS A 280 -15.81 -23.20 5.27
CA LYS A 280 -15.38 -23.83 4.03
C LYS A 280 -14.63 -25.15 4.27
N ALA A 281 -13.73 -25.18 5.25
CA ALA A 281 -13.01 -26.40 5.62
C ALA A 281 -13.95 -27.53 6.11
N ILE A 282 -15.09 -27.17 6.73
CA ILE A 282 -16.11 -28.13 7.18
C ILE A 282 -17.05 -28.53 6.04
N ALA A 283 -17.39 -27.61 5.13
CA ALA A 283 -18.38 -27.81 4.08
C ALA A 283 -17.84 -28.57 2.85
N GLY A 284 -16.52 -28.70 2.69
CA GLY A 284 -15.86 -29.33 1.54
C GLY A 284 -15.70 -28.38 0.35
#